data_AF-A0A667YLP4-F1
#
_entry.id   AF-A0A667YLP4-F1
#
_cell.length_a   1.000
_cell.length_b   1.000
_cell.length_c   1.000
_cell.angle_alpha   90.00
_cell.angle_beta   90.00
_cell.angle_gamma   90.00
#
_symmetry.space_group_name_H-M   'P 1'
#
loop_
_entity.id
_entity.type
_entity.pdbx_description
1 polymer ?
#
loop_
_entity_poly.entity_id
_entity_poly.type
_entity_poly.pdbx_seq_one_letter_code
_entity_poly.pdbx_strand_id
1 'polypeptide(L)'
;MSWLSPVQWAKWTWSAVTGGTGDEGQAGQQGNEDDDEHNFCSLNGGHATDEEKLANSASVKPDKDQSSEKSGPGLHLHQRGRETGGSHPHQGGGSPSPFCTLSPCRTPQLRVCLVLGGLCMCLTGFLCLLMTDVSFQIITKEMEASDWKRKFEESRQEVSEMRKIVAEYEKTIAQMVEDEQRNNLSSQKSLHAMTMEKEAALADLNSVERSLSDLFRRYENMKSTLEGFKKNEEVLKKCAQEYLARVKQEEQRYQTLKLHAEEKLDKANEEIAQVRAKSRSENMALTASLRKEQMKVESLEGALQQKVTLETLICDRSSILSMLNIA
;
A
#
# COMPACT_ATOMS: atom_id res chain seq x y z
N MET A 1 -2.28 -33.48 -43.01
CA MET A 1 -1.82 -32.48 -42.04
C MET A 1 -3.00 -31.62 -41.64
N SER A 2 -3.60 -31.91 -40.48
CA SER A 2 -4.75 -31.17 -39.95
C SER A 2 -4.26 -29.84 -39.37
N TRP A 3 -4.66 -28.74 -39.99
CA TRP A 3 -4.36 -27.40 -39.48
C TRP A 3 -5.13 -27.18 -38.17
N LEU A 4 -4.44 -26.64 -37.17
CA LEU A 4 -5.03 -26.27 -35.88
C LEU A 4 -6.18 -25.28 -36.12
N SER A 5 -7.29 -25.47 -35.40
CA SER A 5 -8.36 -24.47 -35.35
C SER A 5 -7.78 -23.12 -34.91
N PRO A 6 -8.27 -21.97 -35.43
CA PRO A 6 -7.80 -20.64 -35.04
C PRO A 6 -7.69 -20.41 -33.53
N VAL A 7 -8.59 -21.03 -32.75
CA VAL A 7 -8.58 -20.97 -31.28
C VAL A 7 -7.41 -21.76 -30.67
N GLN A 8 -7.04 -22.89 -31.26
CA GLN A 8 -5.90 -23.70 -30.82
C GLN A 8 -4.57 -23.04 -31.19
N TRP A 9 -4.52 -22.37 -32.35
CA TRP A 9 -3.36 -21.55 -32.72
C TRP A 9 -3.18 -20.38 -31.74
N ALA A 10 -4.26 -19.67 -31.41
CA ALA A 10 -4.22 -18.60 -30.40
C ALA A 10 -3.78 -19.12 -29.02
N LYS A 11 -4.34 -20.24 -28.56
CA LYS A 11 -3.96 -20.85 -27.27
C LYS A 11 -2.49 -21.31 -27.23
N TRP A 12 -1.99 -21.88 -28.33
CA TRP A 12 -0.59 -22.30 -28.43
C TRP A 12 0.38 -21.10 -28.45
N THR A 13 0.09 -20.07 -29.25
CA THR A 13 0.89 -18.83 -29.27
C THR A 13 0.89 -18.11 -27.93
N TRP A 14 -0.23 -18.13 -27.20
CA TRP A 14 -0.31 -17.57 -25.85
C TRP A 14 0.53 -18.36 -24.85
N SER A 15 0.45 -19.69 -24.85
CA SER A 15 1.29 -20.55 -23.98
C SER A 15 2.79 -20.44 -24.27
N ALA A 16 3.18 -20.22 -25.53
CA ALA A 16 4.58 -19.99 -25.91
C ALA A 16 5.09 -18.62 -25.45
N VAL A 17 4.21 -17.60 -25.42
CA VAL A 17 4.54 -16.23 -24.99
C VAL A 17 4.56 -16.07 -23.47
N THR A 18 3.74 -16.84 -22.73
CA THR A 18 3.64 -16.69 -21.27
C THR A 18 4.42 -17.73 -20.47
N GLY A 19 5.06 -18.72 -21.12
CA GLY A 19 5.79 -19.78 -20.42
C GLY A 19 4.86 -20.58 -19.50
N GLY A 20 4.02 -21.44 -20.07
CA GLY A 20 2.99 -22.16 -19.32
C GLY A 20 3.54 -23.19 -18.32
N THR A 21 3.54 -22.85 -17.03
CA THR A 21 3.31 -23.80 -15.93
C THR A 21 1.80 -23.93 -15.71
N GLY A 22 1.16 -24.74 -16.54
CA GLY A 22 -0.23 -25.17 -16.35
C GLY A 22 -0.25 -26.67 -16.04
N ASP A 23 -0.34 -26.99 -14.75
CA ASP A 23 -0.61 -28.33 -14.24
C ASP A 23 -2.09 -28.68 -14.49
N GLU A 24 -2.33 -29.57 -15.45
CA GLU A 24 -3.55 -30.39 -15.50
C GLU A 24 -3.12 -31.83 -15.76
N GLY A 25 -3.06 -32.62 -14.68
CA GLY A 25 -2.87 -34.05 -14.75
C GLY A 25 -4.13 -34.79 -15.23
N GLN A 26 -3.98 -35.69 -16.19
CA GLN A 26 -4.06 -37.15 -15.99
C GLN A 26 -4.50 -37.92 -17.28
N ALA A 27 -3.83 -39.07 -17.49
CA ALA A 27 -4.05 -40.14 -18.48
C ALA A 27 -3.59 -39.85 -19.92
N GLY A 28 -2.86 -40.71 -20.65
CA GLY A 28 -2.33 -42.05 -20.41
C GLY A 28 -1.84 -42.63 -21.75
N GLN A 29 -0.68 -43.30 -21.70
CA GLN A 29 -0.16 -44.34 -22.61
C GLN A 29 0.15 -44.11 -24.11
N GLN A 30 1.41 -44.48 -24.42
CA GLN A 30 1.93 -45.32 -25.53
C GLN A 30 2.37 -44.68 -26.86
N GLY A 31 3.60 -45.04 -27.26
CA GLY A 31 3.95 -45.36 -28.65
C GLY A 31 5.20 -44.66 -29.19
N ASN A 32 6.31 -45.41 -29.29
CA ASN A 32 7.57 -45.04 -29.96
C ASN A 32 7.37 -44.67 -31.45
N GLU A 33 8.23 -43.81 -31.99
CA GLU A 33 9.27 -44.15 -33.00
C GLU A 33 9.97 -42.88 -33.51
N ASP A 34 11.24 -43.07 -33.84
CA ASP A 34 12.29 -42.11 -34.16
C ASP A 34 12.06 -41.34 -35.47
N ASP A 35 12.62 -40.13 -35.56
CA ASP A 35 13.44 -39.71 -36.72
C ASP A 35 14.15 -38.36 -36.46
N ASP A 36 15.42 -38.36 -36.81
CA ASP A 36 16.43 -37.30 -36.68
C ASP A 36 16.13 -36.03 -37.50
N GLU A 37 16.53 -34.86 -36.98
CA GLU A 37 17.58 -34.00 -37.58
C GLU A 37 17.61 -32.58 -36.97
N HIS A 38 18.69 -32.36 -36.23
CA HIS A 38 19.58 -31.18 -36.23
C HIS A 38 19.05 -29.73 -36.18
N ASN A 39 19.30 -29.13 -35.00
CA ASN A 39 20.26 -28.03 -34.78
C ASN A 39 19.83 -26.60 -35.18
N PHE A 40 19.69 -25.71 -34.19
CA PHE A 40 20.67 -24.64 -33.93
C PHE A 40 20.23 -23.72 -32.77
N CYS A 41 21.24 -23.24 -32.04
CA CYS A 41 21.23 -22.28 -30.91
C CYS A 41 20.82 -22.78 -29.52
N SER A 42 21.63 -23.69 -28.96
CA SER A 42 22.01 -23.60 -27.55
C SER A 42 23.31 -22.81 -27.41
N LEU A 43 23.28 -21.67 -26.72
CA LEU A 43 24.44 -21.07 -26.03
C LEU A 43 23.97 -19.92 -25.13
N ASN A 44 23.86 -20.18 -23.84
CA ASN A 44 24.86 -19.68 -22.88
C ASN A 44 24.51 -20.11 -21.46
N GLY A 45 25.41 -20.90 -20.87
CA GLY A 45 25.54 -21.01 -19.43
C GLY A 45 26.06 -19.70 -18.85
N GLY A 46 25.57 -19.37 -17.66
CA GLY A 46 25.98 -18.20 -16.90
C GLY A 46 25.48 -18.31 -15.46
N HIS A 47 26.31 -18.95 -14.63
CA HIS A 47 26.62 -18.53 -13.26
C HIS A 47 25.44 -18.09 -12.36
N ALA A 48 24.91 -19.02 -11.55
CA ALA A 48 24.15 -18.65 -10.35
C ALA A 48 25.12 -18.50 -9.17
N THR A 49 25.36 -17.26 -8.73
CA THR A 49 25.84 -16.98 -7.37
C THR A 49 24.68 -17.19 -6.41
N ASP A 50 24.86 -18.11 -5.48
CA ASP A 50 23.96 -18.41 -4.37
C ASP A 50 24.45 -17.61 -3.16
N GLU A 51 23.85 -16.45 -2.85
CA GLU A 51 23.90 -15.80 -1.52
C GLU A 51 22.70 -14.84 -1.37
N GLU A 52 21.71 -15.21 -0.55
CA GLU A 52 21.37 -14.54 0.71
C GLU A 52 19.95 -14.94 1.18
N LYS A 53 19.92 -15.77 2.23
CA LYS A 53 18.73 -16.01 3.05
C LYS A 53 18.56 -14.85 4.02
N LEU A 54 17.56 -13.99 3.78
CA LEU A 54 16.99 -13.17 4.84
C LEU A 54 16.01 -14.02 5.66
N ALA A 55 16.50 -14.58 6.76
CA ALA A 55 15.67 -15.13 7.83
C ALA A 55 15.34 -14.01 8.82
N ASN A 56 14.15 -13.43 8.66
CA ASN A 56 13.54 -12.58 9.68
C ASN A 56 12.75 -13.47 10.64
N SER A 57 13.28 -13.70 11.84
CA SER A 57 12.47 -14.03 13.03
C SER A 57 13.24 -13.70 14.29
N ALA A 58 13.13 -12.45 14.74
CA ALA A 58 13.50 -12.04 16.08
C ALA A 58 12.51 -12.69 17.07
N SER A 59 12.99 -13.70 17.80
CA SER A 59 12.36 -14.15 19.04
C SER A 59 12.64 -13.11 20.12
N VAL A 60 11.64 -12.31 20.48
CA VAL A 60 11.66 -11.51 21.70
C VAL A 60 11.20 -12.41 22.85
N LYS A 61 12.12 -12.68 23.77
CA LYS A 61 11.81 -13.26 25.10
C LYS A 61 11.05 -12.22 25.93
N PRO A 62 10.04 -12.60 26.72
CA PRO A 62 9.49 -11.74 27.74
C PRO A 62 10.36 -11.82 29.00
N ASP A 63 10.85 -10.66 29.44
CA ASP A 63 11.46 -10.49 30.76
C ASP A 63 10.38 -10.43 31.85
N LYS A 64 10.76 -10.97 32.99
CA LYS A 64 9.94 -11.31 34.14
C LYS A 64 10.29 -10.32 35.25
N ASP A 65 9.46 -9.30 35.44
CA ASP A 65 9.57 -8.44 36.62
C ASP A 65 8.40 -8.64 37.57
N GLN A 66 8.79 -9.09 38.76
CA GLN A 66 7.99 -9.16 39.96
C GLN A 66 7.84 -7.76 40.53
N SER A 67 6.62 -7.28 40.69
CA SER A 67 6.32 -6.30 41.73
C SER A 67 4.97 -6.63 42.34
N SER A 68 5.03 -6.85 43.64
CA SER A 68 3.97 -7.24 44.54
C SER A 68 3.13 -6.02 44.91
N GLU A 69 1.85 -6.01 44.55
CA GLU A 69 0.83 -5.28 45.31
C GLU A 69 -0.38 -6.16 45.53
N LYS A 70 -0.71 -6.30 46.81
CA LYS A 70 -1.68 -7.21 47.39
C LYS A 70 -2.85 -6.35 47.84
N SER A 71 -4.03 -6.49 47.24
CA SER A 71 -5.26 -5.97 47.85
C SER A 71 -6.50 -6.71 47.36
N GLY A 72 -7.32 -7.08 48.34
CA GLY A 72 -8.55 -7.87 48.22
C GLY A 72 -8.43 -9.21 48.96
N PRO A 73 -9.34 -9.54 49.90
CA PRO A 73 -10.78 -9.47 49.62
C PRO A 73 -11.60 -8.75 50.68
N GLY A 74 -12.77 -8.27 50.25
CA GLY A 74 -13.79 -7.68 51.10
C GLY A 74 -14.37 -8.64 52.13
N LEU A 75 -14.91 -8.04 53.20
CA LEU A 75 -15.87 -8.68 54.08
C LEU A 75 -17.07 -7.75 54.28
N HIS A 76 -18.19 -8.43 54.34
CA HIS A 76 -19.57 -7.97 54.38
C HIS A 76 -19.98 -7.59 55.81
N LEU A 77 -20.94 -6.68 55.91
CA LEU A 77 -21.98 -6.59 56.95
C LEU A 77 -21.65 -5.93 58.31
N HIS A 78 -22.12 -4.70 58.49
CA HIS A 78 -23.23 -4.47 59.44
C HIS A 78 -23.98 -3.17 59.15
N GLN A 79 -25.26 -3.33 58.85
CA GLN A 79 -26.28 -2.30 58.99
C GLN A 79 -26.40 -1.93 60.48
N ARG A 80 -26.49 -0.64 60.78
CA ARG A 80 -27.44 -0.16 61.78
C ARG A 80 -27.88 1.25 61.43
N GLY A 81 -29.09 1.34 60.89
CA GLY A 81 -29.81 2.60 60.80
C GLY A 81 -30.13 3.14 62.21
N ARG A 82 -30.11 4.46 62.32
CA ARG A 82 -31.06 5.15 63.18
C ARG A 82 -31.32 6.55 62.62
N GLU A 83 -32.42 6.63 61.89
CA GLU A 83 -33.15 7.87 61.70
C GLU A 83 -33.78 8.28 63.04
N THR A 84 -33.59 9.55 63.40
CA THR A 84 -34.51 10.44 64.14
C THR A 84 -33.88 11.84 63.99
N GLY A 85 -34.42 12.84 63.31
CA GLY A 85 -35.83 13.12 62.99
C GLY A 85 -36.46 14.00 64.06
N GLY A 86 -36.37 15.34 63.89
CA GLY A 86 -37.16 16.37 64.58
C GLY A 86 -36.70 16.76 65.99
N SER A 87 -36.85 17.99 66.49
CA SER A 87 -37.56 19.19 66.02
C SER A 87 -37.09 20.41 66.83
N HIS A 88 -37.24 21.58 66.23
CA HIS A 88 -37.02 22.93 66.79
C HIS A 88 -38.17 23.34 67.77
N PRO A 89 -38.17 24.57 68.34
CA PRO A 89 -38.35 24.85 69.76
C PRO A 89 -39.80 25.22 70.15
N HIS A 90 -40.10 25.26 71.45
CA HIS A 90 -41.29 25.99 71.91
C HIS A 90 -41.08 26.72 73.24
N GLN A 91 -41.44 28.00 73.20
CA GLN A 91 -41.61 28.92 74.31
C GLN A 91 -42.78 28.52 75.21
N GLY A 92 -42.65 28.88 76.49
CA GLY A 92 -43.71 29.07 77.48
C GLY A 92 -42.99 29.49 78.78
N GLY A 93 -43.11 30.69 79.33
CA GLY A 93 -44.33 31.48 79.51
C GLY A 93 -44.91 31.13 80.88
N GLY A 94 -44.46 31.81 81.94
CA GLY A 94 -44.86 31.50 83.31
C GLY A 94 -44.30 32.44 84.38
N SER A 95 -44.70 33.71 84.31
CA SER A 95 -44.86 34.61 85.48
C SER A 95 -46.34 34.99 85.48
N PRO A 96 -47.05 35.05 86.63
CA PRO A 96 -46.79 36.12 87.60
C PRO A 96 -47.06 35.75 89.07
N SER A 97 -46.44 36.47 90.01
CA SER A 97 -46.95 36.62 91.38
C SER A 97 -46.45 37.96 91.95
N PRO A 98 -47.33 38.96 92.10
CA PRO A 98 -47.02 40.19 92.81
C PRO A 98 -47.70 40.25 94.18
N PHE A 99 -47.23 41.19 95.00
CA PHE A 99 -47.84 41.74 96.22
C PHE A 99 -47.86 40.90 97.50
N CYS A 100 -47.15 41.41 98.51
CA CYS A 100 -47.75 41.74 99.82
C CYS A 100 -46.89 42.81 100.50
N THR A 101 -47.29 44.08 100.33
CA THR A 101 -46.96 45.20 101.22
C THR A 101 -47.86 45.12 102.45
N LEU A 102 -47.30 45.14 103.66
CA LEU A 102 -48.01 45.67 104.83
C LEU A 102 -47.05 46.46 105.73
N SER A 103 -47.58 47.61 106.13
CA SER A 103 -47.01 48.71 106.91
C SER A 103 -46.86 48.38 108.41
N PRO A 104 -46.28 49.28 109.22
CA PRO A 104 -45.80 49.00 110.58
C PRO A 104 -46.91 49.15 111.64
N CYS A 105 -46.78 48.45 112.77
CA CYS A 105 -47.53 48.81 113.98
C CYS A 105 -46.78 48.48 115.28
N ARG A 106 -47.07 49.30 116.29
CA ARG A 106 -46.34 49.59 117.53
C ARG A 106 -46.47 48.52 118.63
N THR A 107 -45.33 48.23 119.31
CA THR A 107 -45.06 48.06 120.79
C THR A 107 -45.99 47.22 121.70
N PRO A 108 -45.60 46.80 122.94
CA PRO A 108 -44.30 46.84 123.65
C PRO A 108 -43.92 45.49 124.33
N GLN A 109 -42.82 45.51 125.10
CA GLN A 109 -42.45 44.60 126.21
C GLN A 109 -41.86 43.21 125.89
N LEU A 110 -40.53 43.09 125.98
CA LEU A 110 -39.83 42.44 127.11
C LEU A 110 -38.32 42.54 126.85
N ARG A 111 -37.63 43.46 127.53
CA ARG A 111 -36.16 43.48 127.56
C ARG A 111 -35.71 42.45 128.60
N VAL A 112 -35.28 41.28 128.15
CA VAL A 112 -34.45 40.38 128.96
C VAL A 112 -33.00 40.66 128.57
N CYS A 113 -32.33 41.48 129.38
CA CYS A 113 -30.88 41.66 129.31
C CYS A 113 -30.23 40.59 130.20
N LEU A 114 -29.52 39.62 129.62
CA LEU A 114 -28.53 38.83 130.34
C LEU A 114 -27.20 39.57 130.31
N VAL A 115 -26.73 40.02 131.48
CA VAL A 115 -25.41 40.62 131.64
C VAL A 115 -24.45 39.54 132.10
N LEU A 116 -23.58 39.08 131.21
CA LEU A 116 -22.36 38.34 131.55
C LEU A 116 -21.19 39.09 130.89
N GLY A 117 -20.33 39.72 131.70
CA GLY A 117 -19.05 40.27 131.23
C GLY A 117 -19.06 41.67 130.60
N GLY A 118 -19.89 42.61 131.10
CA GLY A 118 -19.62 44.06 130.92
C GLY A 118 -19.83 44.68 129.53
N LEU A 119 -20.39 43.94 128.56
CA LEU A 119 -20.88 44.49 127.28
C LEU A 119 -22.38 44.18 127.13
N CYS A 120 -23.22 45.22 127.12
CA CYS A 120 -24.67 45.10 126.99
C CYS A 120 -25.06 44.75 125.53
N MET A 121 -25.10 43.46 125.21
CA MET A 121 -25.66 42.98 123.96
C MET A 121 -27.11 42.56 124.21
N CYS A 122 -28.07 43.39 123.79
CA CYS A 122 -29.48 43.02 123.73
C CYS A 122 -29.64 41.78 122.81
N LEU A 123 -30.63 40.90 123.05
CA LEU A 123 -30.91 39.71 122.20
C LEU A 123 -30.93 40.09 120.70
N THR A 124 -31.40 41.31 120.39
CA THR A 124 -31.39 41.96 119.08
C THR A 124 -29.99 42.18 118.48
N GLY A 125 -28.97 42.49 119.28
CA GLY A 125 -27.59 42.65 118.83
C GLY A 125 -26.93 41.31 118.47
N PHE A 126 -27.21 40.26 119.26
CA PHE A 126 -26.72 38.90 118.96
C PHE A 126 -27.40 38.33 117.70
N LEU A 127 -28.72 38.49 117.56
CA LEU A 127 -29.41 38.13 116.31
C LEU A 127 -28.92 38.97 115.11
N CYS A 128 -28.61 40.26 115.30
CA CYS A 128 -28.07 41.11 114.22
C CYS A 128 -26.70 40.61 113.73
N LEU A 129 -25.77 40.31 114.65
CA LEU A 129 -24.46 39.73 114.33
C LEU A 129 -24.57 38.38 113.61
N LEU A 130 -25.43 37.48 114.10
CA LEU A 130 -25.67 36.18 113.48
C LEU A 130 -26.28 36.31 112.09
N MET A 131 -27.26 37.22 111.92
CA MET A 131 -27.88 37.50 110.61
C MET A 131 -26.90 38.11 109.62
N THR A 132 -26.01 39.01 110.05
CA THR A 132 -24.95 39.57 109.19
C THR A 132 -23.90 38.54 108.80
N ASP A 133 -23.55 37.62 109.70
CA ASP A 133 -22.61 36.53 109.43
C ASP A 133 -23.18 35.52 108.42
N VAL A 134 -24.43 35.08 108.62
CA VAL A 134 -25.14 34.21 107.67
C VAL A 134 -25.31 34.90 106.31
N SER A 135 -25.64 36.19 106.30
CA SER A 135 -25.78 36.96 105.04
C SER A 135 -24.44 37.11 104.31
N PHE A 136 -23.34 37.35 105.03
CA PHE A 136 -22.00 37.42 104.45
C PHE A 136 -21.56 36.07 103.86
N GLN A 137 -21.87 34.95 104.55
CA GLN A 137 -21.62 33.61 104.03
C GLN A 137 -22.44 33.31 102.77
N ILE A 138 -23.73 33.70 102.73
CA ILE A 138 -24.58 33.55 101.55
C ILE A 138 -24.02 34.34 100.37
N ILE A 139 -23.68 35.62 100.56
CA ILE A 139 -23.10 36.48 99.50
C ILE A 139 -21.77 35.92 98.98
N THR A 140 -20.92 35.41 99.88
CA THR A 140 -19.64 34.79 99.48
C THR A 140 -19.88 33.53 98.64
N LYS A 141 -20.83 32.68 99.05
CA LYS A 141 -21.21 31.47 98.29
C LYS A 141 -21.87 31.80 96.96
N GLU A 142 -22.68 32.86 96.89
CA GLU A 142 -23.26 33.37 95.65
C GLU A 142 -22.19 33.95 94.70
N MET A 143 -21.20 34.66 95.23
CA MET A 143 -20.07 35.17 94.45
C MET A 143 -19.22 34.04 93.90
N GLU A 144 -18.87 33.04 94.73
CA GLU A 144 -18.16 31.83 94.29
C GLU A 144 -18.94 31.07 93.20
N ALA A 145 -20.26 30.88 93.38
CA ALA A 145 -21.11 30.23 92.39
C ALA A 145 -21.18 31.03 91.07
N SER A 146 -21.25 32.36 91.15
CA SER A 146 -21.22 33.25 90.00
C SER A 146 -19.88 33.19 89.26
N ASP A 147 -18.76 33.14 89.98
CA ASP A 147 -17.43 33.00 89.39
C ASP A 147 -17.23 31.65 88.68
N TRP A 148 -17.71 30.56 89.28
CA TRP A 148 -17.69 29.24 88.63
C TRP A 148 -18.59 29.20 87.39
N LYS A 149 -19.74 29.87 87.44
CA LYS A 149 -20.63 30.00 86.28
C LYS A 149 -19.97 30.76 85.13
N ARG A 150 -19.27 31.86 85.43
CA ARG A 150 -18.51 32.63 84.43
C ARG A 150 -17.39 31.80 83.81
N LYS A 151 -16.56 31.13 84.63
CA LYS A 151 -15.47 30.26 84.14
C LYS A 151 -15.99 29.10 83.30
N PHE A 152 -17.13 28.52 83.68
CA PHE A 152 -17.78 27.47 82.89
C PHE A 152 -18.26 28.00 81.54
N GLU A 153 -18.86 29.19 81.50
CA GLU A 153 -19.32 29.77 80.23
C GLU A 153 -18.16 30.20 79.33
N GLU A 154 -17.06 30.74 79.89
CA GLU A 154 -15.81 31.03 79.17
C GLU A 154 -15.23 29.76 78.53
N SER A 155 -15.06 28.69 79.31
CA SER A 155 -14.56 27.40 78.80
C SER A 155 -15.50 26.79 77.75
N ARG A 156 -16.82 26.91 77.94
CA ARG A 156 -17.82 26.47 76.97
C ARG A 156 -17.72 27.25 75.66
N GLN A 157 -17.47 28.55 75.72
CA GLN A 157 -17.27 29.40 74.54
C GLN A 157 -16.00 28.99 73.78
N GLU A 158 -14.87 28.79 74.45
CA GLU A 158 -13.61 28.31 73.85
C GLU A 158 -13.80 26.96 73.14
N VAL A 159 -14.50 26.01 73.78
CA VAL A 159 -14.83 24.72 73.17
C VAL A 159 -15.74 24.91 71.94
N SER A 160 -16.66 25.87 71.96
CA SER A 160 -17.49 26.17 70.79
C SER A 160 -16.68 26.75 69.64
N GLU A 161 -15.68 27.58 69.91
CA GLU A 161 -14.80 28.15 68.89
C GLU A 161 -13.90 27.09 68.28
N MET A 162 -13.34 26.20 69.10
CA MET A 162 -12.57 25.06 68.63
C MET A 162 -13.39 24.14 67.72
N ARG A 163 -14.66 23.86 68.08
CA ARG A 163 -15.56 23.07 67.22
C ARG A 163 -15.79 23.71 65.85
N LYS A 164 -15.88 25.04 65.75
CA LYS A 164 -16.01 25.73 64.46
C LYS A 164 -14.76 25.52 63.61
N ILE A 165 -13.58 25.67 64.20
CA ILE A 165 -12.30 25.46 63.51
C ILE A 165 -12.20 24.02 63.00
N VAL A 166 -12.52 23.03 63.84
CA VAL A 166 -12.51 21.61 63.44
C VAL A 166 -13.50 21.34 62.30
N ALA A 167 -14.71 21.89 62.35
CA ALA A 167 -15.69 21.71 61.28
C ALA A 167 -15.21 22.28 59.93
N GLU A 168 -14.51 23.42 59.94
CA GLU A 168 -13.93 23.98 58.71
C GLU A 168 -12.75 23.13 58.18
N TYR A 169 -11.93 22.56 59.06
CA TYR A 169 -10.88 21.60 58.64
C TYR A 169 -11.47 20.31 58.08
N GLU A 170 -12.51 19.75 58.71
CA GLU A 170 -13.22 18.57 58.21
C GLU A 170 -13.78 18.83 56.81
N LYS A 171 -14.39 20.00 56.59
CA LYS A 171 -14.89 20.42 55.28
C LYS A 171 -13.76 20.55 54.26
N THR A 172 -12.64 21.15 54.64
CA THR A 172 -11.47 21.33 53.76
C THR A 172 -10.87 19.98 53.36
N ILE A 173 -10.74 19.05 54.31
CA ILE A 173 -10.23 17.70 54.05
C ILE A 173 -11.19 16.93 53.13
N ALA A 174 -12.50 16.98 53.40
CA ALA A 174 -13.49 16.34 52.55
C ALA A 174 -13.43 16.87 51.11
N GLN A 175 -13.34 18.20 50.94
CA GLN A 175 -13.21 18.81 49.62
C GLN A 175 -11.93 18.38 48.90
N MET A 176 -10.77 18.32 49.58
CA MET A 176 -9.52 17.87 48.98
C MET A 176 -9.60 16.42 48.49
N VAL A 177 -10.22 15.52 49.27
CA VAL A 177 -10.41 14.12 48.87
C VAL A 177 -11.32 14.00 47.64
N GLU A 178 -12.41 14.76 47.61
CA GLU A 178 -13.30 14.80 46.44
C GLU A 178 -12.64 15.41 45.20
N ASP A 179 -11.84 16.47 45.39
CA ASP A 179 -11.04 17.09 44.33
C ASP A 179 -10.03 16.12 43.73
N GLU A 180 -9.29 15.40 44.58
CA GLU A 180 -8.31 14.41 44.16
C GLU A 180 -8.97 13.24 43.43
N GLN A 181 -10.08 12.71 43.95
CA GLN A 181 -10.81 11.61 43.32
C GLN A 181 -11.37 12.03 41.96
N ARG A 182 -11.96 13.23 41.87
CA ARG A 182 -12.44 13.78 40.59
C ARG A 182 -11.29 14.00 39.61
N ASN A 183 -10.17 14.58 40.07
CA ASN A 183 -9.01 14.83 39.22
C ASN A 183 -8.40 13.52 38.69
N ASN A 184 -8.32 12.49 39.54
CA ASN A 184 -7.87 11.15 39.16
C ASN A 184 -8.78 10.55 38.08
N LEU A 185 -10.11 10.57 38.29
CA LEU A 185 -11.07 10.09 37.29
C LEU A 185 -11.01 10.89 35.98
N SER A 186 -10.86 12.21 36.00
CA SER A 186 -10.71 13.00 34.78
C SER A 186 -9.39 12.72 34.07
N SER A 187 -8.29 12.56 34.81
CA SER A 187 -6.99 12.20 34.26
C SER A 187 -7.02 10.80 33.64
N GLN A 188 -7.62 9.81 34.32
CA GLN A 188 -7.79 8.46 33.82
C GLN A 188 -8.63 8.41 32.54
N LYS A 189 -9.75 9.16 32.49
CA LYS A 189 -10.57 9.29 31.27
C LYS A 189 -9.77 9.90 30.12
N SER A 190 -9.00 10.96 30.40
CA SER A 190 -8.15 11.60 29.40
C SER A 190 -7.07 10.65 28.89
N LEU A 191 -6.42 9.89 29.78
CA LEU A 191 -5.42 8.89 29.40
C LEU A 191 -6.04 7.79 28.52
N HIS A 192 -7.24 7.32 28.87
CA HIS A 192 -7.92 6.31 28.09
C HIS A 192 -8.28 6.83 26.69
N ALA A 193 -8.82 8.05 26.59
CA ALA A 193 -9.11 8.69 25.30
C ALA A 193 -7.86 8.81 24.42
N MET A 194 -6.74 9.30 24.97
CA MET A 194 -5.47 9.39 24.23
C MET A 194 -4.92 8.03 23.83
N THR A 195 -5.15 6.99 24.63
CA THR A 195 -4.76 5.61 24.30
C THR A 195 -5.57 5.07 23.12
N MET A 196 -6.89 5.31 23.11
CA MET A 196 -7.75 4.90 21.99
C MET A 196 -7.40 5.63 20.69
N GLU A 197 -7.11 6.94 20.76
CA GLU A 197 -6.65 7.70 19.59
C GLU A 197 -5.31 7.18 19.07
N LYS A 198 -4.37 6.87 19.96
CA LYS A 198 -3.09 6.22 19.58
C LYS A 198 -3.33 4.88 18.89
N GLU A 199 -4.18 4.02 19.44
CA GLU A 199 -4.50 2.70 18.86
C GLU A 199 -5.14 2.84 17.48
N ALA A 200 -6.06 3.79 17.30
CA ALA A 200 -6.65 4.11 16.00
C ALA A 200 -5.59 4.56 14.99
N ALA A 201 -4.71 5.50 15.37
CA ALA A 201 -3.64 5.97 14.49
C ALA A 201 -2.65 4.84 14.12
N LEU A 202 -2.36 3.92 15.06
CA LEU A 202 -1.54 2.73 14.77
C LEU A 202 -2.24 1.78 13.80
N ALA A 203 -3.56 1.58 13.93
CA ALA A 203 -4.32 0.76 12.99
C ALA A 203 -4.30 1.35 11.58
N ASP A 204 -4.45 2.67 11.46
CA ASP A 204 -4.38 3.39 10.19
C ASP A 204 -2.97 3.29 9.57
N LEU A 205 -1.92 3.46 10.37
CA LEU A 205 -0.54 3.29 9.92
C LEU A 205 -0.31 1.87 9.37
N ASN A 206 -0.70 0.84 10.13
CA ASN A 206 -0.59 -0.55 9.69
C ASN A 206 -1.37 -0.81 8.38
N SER A 207 -2.52 -0.16 8.19
CA SER A 207 -3.30 -0.25 6.95
C SER A 207 -2.52 0.34 5.76
N VAL A 208 -1.94 1.53 5.94
CA VAL A 208 -1.10 2.18 4.93
C VAL A 208 0.11 1.31 4.59
N GLU A 209 0.82 0.78 5.58
CA GLU A 209 1.99 -0.09 5.38
C GLU A 209 1.65 -1.37 4.59
N ARG A 210 0.49 -1.98 4.85
CA ARG A 210 -0.01 -3.13 4.07
C ARG A 210 -0.31 -2.74 2.63
N SER A 211 -0.99 -1.61 2.41
CA SER A 211 -1.31 -1.13 1.06
C SER A 211 -0.07 -0.77 0.25
N LEU A 212 0.95 -0.21 0.90
CA LEU A 212 2.24 0.12 0.30
C LEU A 212 3.00 -1.16 -0.09
N SER A 213 2.97 -2.17 0.77
CA SER A 213 3.58 -3.48 0.47
C SER A 213 2.93 -4.14 -0.75
N ASP A 214 1.59 -4.08 -0.89
CA ASP A 214 0.91 -4.59 -2.08
C ASP A 214 1.23 -3.76 -3.32
N LEU A 215 1.35 -2.43 -3.19
CA LEU A 215 1.79 -1.56 -4.28
C LEU A 215 3.18 -1.95 -4.79
N PHE A 216 4.15 -2.16 -3.89
CA PHE A 216 5.49 -2.61 -4.26
C PHE A 216 5.48 -3.96 -4.98
N ARG A 217 4.68 -4.92 -4.48
CA ARG A 217 4.53 -6.23 -5.13
C ARG A 217 3.96 -6.10 -6.55
N ARG A 218 2.92 -5.29 -6.74
CA ARG A 218 2.33 -5.03 -8.07
C ARG A 218 3.31 -4.33 -8.99
N TYR A 219 4.08 -3.38 -8.47
CA TYR A 219 5.10 -2.67 -9.22
C TYR A 219 6.20 -3.61 -9.72
N GLU A 220 6.76 -4.45 -8.85
CA GLU A 220 7.80 -5.39 -9.26
C GLU A 220 7.26 -6.44 -10.26
N ASN A 221 6.01 -6.90 -10.11
CA ASN A 221 5.37 -7.76 -11.11
C ASN A 221 5.24 -7.08 -12.48
N MET A 222 4.80 -5.82 -12.49
CA MET A 222 4.67 -5.02 -13.72
C MET A 222 6.03 -4.79 -14.36
N LYS A 223 7.04 -4.44 -13.56
CA LYS A 223 8.42 -4.25 -14.00
C LYS A 223 8.98 -5.53 -14.63
N SER A 224 8.79 -6.69 -14.00
CA SER A 224 9.18 -7.99 -14.57
C SER A 224 8.48 -8.25 -15.92
N THR A 225 7.18 -7.94 -16.02
CA THR A 225 6.42 -8.07 -17.27
C THR A 225 6.96 -7.15 -18.37
N LEU A 226 7.27 -5.89 -18.05
CA LEU A 226 7.85 -4.92 -18.98
C LEU A 226 9.26 -5.35 -19.44
N GLU A 227 10.08 -5.89 -18.56
CA GLU A 227 11.38 -6.47 -18.92
C GLU A 227 11.20 -7.66 -19.88
N GLY A 228 10.17 -8.48 -19.69
CA GLY A 228 9.78 -9.54 -20.62
C GLY A 228 9.39 -9.01 -22.00
N PHE A 229 8.55 -7.98 -22.07
CA PHE A 229 8.19 -7.35 -23.34
C PHE A 229 9.38 -6.72 -24.05
N LYS A 230 10.30 -6.09 -23.31
CA LYS A 230 11.52 -5.52 -23.88
C LYS A 230 12.40 -6.59 -24.53
N LYS A 231 12.61 -7.72 -23.85
CA LYS A 231 13.34 -8.88 -24.41
C LYS A 231 12.63 -9.43 -25.65
N ASN A 232 11.30 -9.55 -25.63
CA ASN A 232 10.52 -10.01 -26.77
C ASN A 232 10.65 -9.06 -27.98
N GLU A 233 10.59 -7.74 -27.74
CA GLU A 233 10.81 -6.72 -28.77
C GLU A 233 12.21 -6.84 -29.41
N GLU A 234 13.25 -7.06 -28.60
CA GLU A 234 14.63 -7.28 -29.07
C GLU A 234 14.74 -8.52 -29.97
N VAL A 235 14.10 -9.63 -29.58
CA VAL A 235 14.06 -10.87 -30.38
C VAL A 235 13.34 -10.62 -31.71
N LEU A 236 12.15 -10.01 -31.68
CA LEU A 236 11.38 -9.72 -32.89
C LEU A 236 12.14 -8.80 -33.85
N LYS A 237 12.83 -7.77 -33.34
CA LYS A 237 13.69 -6.90 -34.14
C LYS A 237 14.81 -7.70 -34.81
N LYS A 238 15.48 -8.59 -34.08
CA LYS A 238 16.53 -9.44 -34.63
C LYS A 238 15.99 -10.37 -35.72
N CYS A 239 14.85 -11.01 -35.49
CA CYS A 239 14.21 -11.87 -36.50
C CYS A 239 13.86 -11.09 -37.78
N ALA A 240 13.29 -9.88 -37.64
CA ALA A 240 12.98 -9.03 -38.79
C ALA A 240 14.25 -8.63 -39.58
N GLN A 241 15.34 -8.31 -38.88
CA GLN A 241 16.63 -7.98 -39.50
C GLN A 241 17.22 -9.19 -40.25
N GLU A 242 17.14 -10.39 -39.66
CA GLU A 242 17.60 -11.63 -40.30
C GLU A 242 16.81 -11.95 -41.57
N TYR A 243 15.48 -11.78 -41.58
CA TYR A 243 14.67 -11.94 -42.78
C TYR A 243 15.03 -10.93 -43.87
N LEU A 244 15.23 -9.66 -43.50
CA LEU A 244 15.66 -8.63 -44.46
C LEU A 244 17.02 -8.97 -45.07
N ALA A 245 17.97 -9.46 -44.26
CA ALA A 245 19.28 -9.88 -44.75
C ALA A 245 19.18 -11.05 -45.73
N ARG A 246 18.36 -12.07 -45.42
CA ARG A 246 18.12 -13.21 -46.31
C ARG A 246 17.49 -12.79 -47.64
N VAL A 247 16.48 -11.92 -47.60
CA VAL A 247 15.85 -11.40 -48.83
C VAL A 247 16.87 -10.67 -49.71
N LYS A 248 17.70 -9.80 -49.12
CA LYS A 248 18.76 -9.10 -49.87
C LYS A 248 19.79 -10.06 -50.47
N GLN A 249 20.17 -11.10 -49.74
CA GLN A 249 21.11 -12.10 -50.23
C GLN A 249 20.55 -12.86 -51.45
N GLU A 250 19.29 -13.30 -51.37
CA GLU A 250 18.63 -13.98 -52.50
C GLU A 250 18.38 -13.03 -53.68
N GLU A 251 18.08 -11.76 -53.42
CA GLU A 251 17.96 -10.74 -54.47
C GLU A 251 19.29 -10.54 -55.23
N GLN A 252 20.40 -10.43 -54.51
CA GLN A 252 21.74 -10.34 -55.10
C GLN A 252 22.10 -11.60 -55.92
N ARG A 253 21.75 -12.78 -55.39
CA ARG A 253 21.95 -14.05 -56.08
C ARG A 253 21.16 -14.11 -57.39
N TYR A 254 19.89 -13.69 -57.36
CA TYR A 254 19.04 -13.61 -58.55
C TYR A 254 19.61 -12.63 -59.59
N GLN A 255 20.02 -11.42 -59.17
CA GLN A 255 20.62 -10.43 -60.07
C GLN A 255 21.88 -10.96 -60.76
N THR A 256 22.76 -11.62 -60.02
CA THR A 256 23.98 -12.24 -60.57
C THR A 256 23.64 -13.30 -61.61
N LEU A 257 22.68 -14.18 -61.31
CA LEU A 257 22.28 -15.24 -62.22
C LEU A 257 21.59 -14.68 -63.48
N LYS A 258 20.77 -13.64 -63.33
CA LYS A 258 20.11 -12.94 -64.43
C LYS A 258 21.14 -12.34 -65.38
N LEU A 259 22.11 -11.56 -64.87
CA LEU A 259 23.17 -10.97 -65.69
C LEU A 259 23.96 -12.05 -66.45
N HIS A 260 24.35 -13.13 -65.78
CA HIS A 260 25.08 -14.22 -66.44
C HIS A 260 24.26 -14.93 -67.52
N ALA A 261 22.95 -15.05 -67.35
CA ALA A 261 22.06 -15.59 -68.39
C ALA A 261 21.91 -14.63 -69.58
N GLU A 262 21.76 -13.33 -69.31
CA GLU A 262 21.72 -12.27 -70.33
C GLU A 262 23.02 -12.25 -71.15
N GLU A 263 24.18 -12.25 -70.49
CA GLU A 263 25.49 -12.32 -71.16
C GLU A 263 25.66 -13.57 -72.04
N LYS A 264 25.14 -14.72 -71.60
CA LYS A 264 25.18 -15.96 -72.40
C LYS A 264 24.27 -15.88 -73.62
N LEU A 265 23.08 -15.29 -73.48
CA LEU A 265 22.16 -15.06 -74.60
C LEU A 265 22.79 -14.11 -75.62
N ASP A 266 23.41 -13.03 -75.16
CA ASP A 266 24.08 -12.06 -76.04
C ASP A 266 25.23 -12.70 -76.81
N LYS A 267 26.10 -13.49 -76.16
CA LYS A 267 27.16 -14.24 -76.84
C LYS A 267 26.62 -15.21 -77.89
N ALA A 268 25.57 -15.97 -77.57
CA ALA A 268 24.95 -16.88 -78.53
C ALA A 268 24.33 -16.12 -79.71
N ASN A 269 23.72 -14.95 -79.46
CA ASN A 269 23.17 -14.10 -80.51
C ASN A 269 24.27 -13.52 -81.42
N GLU A 270 25.41 -13.11 -80.84
CA GLU A 270 26.60 -12.68 -81.59
C GLU A 270 27.15 -13.80 -82.46
N GLU A 271 27.28 -15.02 -81.93
CA GLU A 271 27.69 -16.21 -82.69
C GLU A 271 26.73 -16.52 -83.85
N ILE A 272 25.41 -16.47 -83.61
CA ILE A 272 24.40 -16.63 -84.66
C ILE A 272 24.54 -15.56 -85.74
N ALA A 273 24.73 -14.30 -85.35
CA ALA A 273 24.91 -13.19 -86.28
C ALA A 273 26.19 -13.36 -87.11
N GLN A 274 27.28 -13.83 -86.50
CA GLN A 274 28.55 -14.11 -87.15
C GLN A 274 28.42 -15.25 -88.16
N VAL A 275 27.81 -16.38 -87.78
CA VAL A 275 27.56 -17.52 -88.68
C VAL A 275 26.68 -17.10 -89.86
N ARG A 276 25.62 -16.32 -89.61
CA ARG A 276 24.76 -15.77 -90.67
C ARG A 276 25.52 -14.84 -91.60
N ALA A 277 26.38 -13.96 -91.07
CA ALA A 277 27.20 -13.06 -91.88
C ALA A 277 28.20 -13.82 -92.76
N LYS A 278 28.88 -14.82 -92.19
CA LYS A 278 29.81 -15.69 -92.92
C LYS A 278 29.10 -16.45 -94.04
N SER A 279 27.98 -17.12 -93.73
CA SER A 279 27.17 -17.81 -94.74
C SER A 279 26.65 -16.88 -95.83
N ARG A 280 26.25 -15.64 -95.50
CA ARG A 280 25.89 -14.63 -96.52
C ARG A 280 27.08 -14.31 -97.42
N SER A 281 28.28 -14.10 -96.87
CA SER A 281 29.48 -13.80 -97.66
C SER A 281 29.88 -14.96 -98.58
N GLU A 282 29.80 -16.20 -98.10
CA GLU A 282 30.05 -17.41 -98.89
C GLU A 282 29.02 -17.57 -100.00
N ASN A 283 27.72 -17.38 -99.71
CA ASN A 283 26.66 -17.40 -100.71
C ASN A 283 26.85 -16.31 -101.78
N MET A 284 27.28 -15.09 -101.42
CA MET A 284 27.57 -14.05 -102.40
C MET A 284 28.74 -14.45 -103.31
N ALA A 285 29.82 -15.01 -102.75
CA ALA A 285 30.97 -15.49 -103.51
C ALA A 285 30.60 -16.64 -104.48
N LEU A 286 29.79 -17.60 -104.00
CA LEU A 286 29.27 -18.69 -104.83
C LEU A 286 28.33 -18.16 -105.91
N THR A 287 27.43 -17.22 -105.60
CA THR A 287 26.53 -16.61 -106.57
C THR A 287 27.29 -15.85 -107.66
N ALA A 288 28.33 -15.11 -107.31
CA ALA A 288 29.20 -14.44 -108.26
C ALA A 288 29.96 -15.44 -109.15
N SER A 289 30.46 -16.54 -108.56
CA SER A 289 31.14 -17.61 -109.31
C SER A 289 30.20 -18.33 -110.27
N LEU A 290 28.98 -18.65 -109.82
CA LEU A 290 27.93 -19.23 -110.64
C LEU A 290 27.58 -18.32 -111.83
N ARG A 291 27.41 -17.01 -111.60
CA ARG A 291 27.17 -16.04 -112.68
C ARG A 291 28.32 -15.98 -113.69
N LYS A 292 29.56 -16.04 -113.22
CA LYS A 292 30.73 -16.08 -114.11
C LYS A 292 30.72 -17.31 -115.02
N GLU A 293 30.44 -18.49 -114.45
CA GLU A 293 30.33 -19.72 -115.25
C GLU A 293 29.10 -19.71 -116.17
N GLN A 294 27.95 -19.18 -115.72
CA GLN A 294 26.76 -18.97 -116.57
C GLN A 294 27.09 -18.11 -117.80
N MET A 295 27.74 -16.95 -117.61
CA MET A 295 28.16 -16.10 -118.73
C MET A 295 29.14 -16.79 -119.69
N LYS A 296 30.02 -17.66 -119.16
CA LYS A 296 30.96 -18.43 -120.00
C LYS A 296 30.23 -19.49 -120.83
N VAL A 297 29.24 -20.17 -120.26
CA VAL A 297 28.38 -21.11 -120.98
C VAL A 297 27.62 -20.38 -122.08
N GLU A 298 26.94 -19.28 -121.76
CA GLU A 298 26.21 -18.46 -122.74
C GLU A 298 27.13 -17.98 -123.89
N SER A 299 28.36 -17.55 -123.57
CA SER A 299 29.34 -17.17 -124.57
C SER A 299 29.77 -18.33 -125.47
N LEU A 300 29.98 -19.53 -124.92
CA LEU A 300 30.34 -20.73 -125.69
C LEU A 300 29.17 -21.21 -126.54
N GLU A 301 27.94 -21.17 -126.03
CA GLU A 301 26.72 -21.48 -126.77
C GLU A 301 26.53 -20.53 -127.95
N GLY A 302 26.74 -19.22 -127.74
CA GLY A 302 26.69 -18.23 -128.83
C GLY A 302 27.76 -18.47 -129.90
N ALA A 303 29.00 -18.80 -129.51
CA ALA A 303 30.07 -19.14 -130.46
C ALA A 303 29.77 -20.44 -131.24
N LEU A 304 29.21 -21.44 -130.56
CA LEU A 304 28.76 -22.69 -131.18
C LEU A 304 27.64 -22.41 -132.19
N GLN A 305 26.63 -21.62 -131.82
CA GLN A 305 25.56 -21.20 -132.73
C GLN A 305 26.10 -20.46 -133.95
N GLN A 306 27.04 -19.53 -133.79
CA GLN A 306 27.67 -18.84 -134.93
C GLN A 306 28.37 -19.83 -135.86
N LYS A 307 29.11 -20.81 -135.30
CA LYS A 307 29.76 -21.88 -136.08
C LYS A 307 28.75 -22.73 -136.84
N VAL A 308 27.67 -23.16 -136.19
CA VAL A 308 26.57 -23.91 -136.83
C VAL A 308 25.91 -23.08 -137.93
N THR A 309 25.72 -21.77 -137.74
CA THR A 309 25.13 -20.88 -138.74
C THR A 309 26.05 -20.72 -139.96
N LEU A 310 27.35 -20.54 -139.75
CA LEU A 310 28.34 -20.49 -140.83
C LEU A 310 28.43 -21.84 -141.58
N GLU A 311 28.43 -22.96 -140.86
CA GLU A 311 28.39 -24.29 -141.45
C GLU A 311 27.11 -24.50 -142.28
N THR A 312 25.97 -24.02 -141.81
CA THR A 312 24.69 -24.05 -142.56
C THR A 312 24.79 -23.19 -143.82
N LEU A 313 25.30 -21.96 -143.73
CA LEU A 313 25.51 -21.09 -144.90
C LEU A 313 26.52 -21.68 -145.90
N ILE A 314 27.52 -22.42 -145.43
CA ILE A 314 28.46 -23.15 -146.29
C ILE A 314 27.76 -24.33 -146.98
N CYS A 315 26.91 -25.08 -146.26
CA CYS A 315 26.09 -26.16 -146.83
C CYS A 315 25.04 -25.64 -147.83
N ASP A 316 24.45 -24.48 -147.57
CA ASP A 316 23.51 -23.84 -148.49
C ASP A 316 24.25 -23.31 -149.72
N ARG A 317 25.43 -22.69 -149.54
CA ARG A 317 26.28 -22.24 -150.65
C ARG A 317 26.84 -23.42 -151.47
N SER A 318 27.20 -24.53 -150.84
CA SER A 318 27.65 -25.73 -151.54
C SER A 318 26.50 -26.42 -152.29
N SER A 319 25.28 -26.43 -151.74
CA SER A 319 24.08 -26.82 -152.48
C SER A 319 23.82 -25.92 -153.69
N ILE A 320 23.92 -24.60 -153.55
CA ILE A 320 23.73 -23.65 -154.65
C ILE A 320 24.83 -23.78 -155.74
N LEU A 321 26.10 -23.97 -155.34
CA LEU A 321 27.19 -24.23 -156.29
C LEU A 321 27.05 -25.59 -156.99
N SER A 322 26.56 -26.62 -156.29
CA SER A 322 26.23 -27.90 -156.92
C SER A 322 25.10 -27.74 -157.94
N MET A 323 24.12 -26.86 -157.68
CA MET A 323 23.07 -26.55 -158.64
C MET A 323 23.57 -25.69 -159.83
N LEU A 324 24.55 -24.81 -159.63
CA LEU A 324 25.14 -23.97 -160.69
C LEU A 324 26.18 -24.70 -161.58
N ASN A 325 26.87 -25.73 -161.06
CA ASN A 325 27.83 -26.52 -161.82
C ASN A 325 27.19 -27.73 -162.54
N ILE A 326 25.87 -27.86 -162.46
CA ILE A 326 25.02 -28.83 -163.19
C ILE A 326 24.23 -28.15 -164.33
N ALA A 327 24.40 -26.84 -164.56
CA ALA A 327 23.86 -26.09 -165.70
C ALA A 327 24.97 -25.71 -166.69
#